data_AF-A0A660PWA4-F1
#
_entry.id   AF-A0A660PWA4-F1
#
_cell.length_a   1.000
_cell.length_b   1.000
_cell.length_c   1.000
_cell.angle_alpha   90.00
_cell.angle_beta   90.00
_cell.angle_gamma   90.00
#
_symmetry.space_group_name_H-M   'P 1'
#
loop_
_entity.id
_entity.type
_entity.pdbx_description
1 polymer ?
#
loop_
_entity_poly.entity_id
_entity_poly.type
_entity_poly.pdbx_seq_one_letter_code
_entity_poly.pdbx_strand_id
1 'polypeptide(L)' 'MAETEGHHPDFCVHYNKIDFTIWTHAISGLHENDFIMAARINELMDER' A
#
# COMPACT_ATOMS: atom_id res chain seq x y z
N MET A 1 3.39 -7.01 -7.02
CA MET A 1 2.22 -6.94 -6.11
C MET A 1 1.20 -5.94 -6.63
N ALA A 2 1.47 -4.63 -6.64
CA ALA A 2 0.49 -3.62 -7.11
C ALA A 2 -0.11 -3.94 -8.49
N GLU A 3 0.73 -4.23 -9.50
CA GLU A 3 0.28 -4.58 -10.85
C GLU A 3 -0.56 -5.87 -10.90
N THR A 4 -0.26 -6.86 -10.07
CA THR A 4 -1.00 -8.13 -10.02
C THR A 4 -2.35 -7.97 -9.33
N GLU A 5 -2.41 -7.13 -8.30
CA GLU A 5 -3.61 -6.86 -7.51
C GLU A 5 -4.51 -5.78 -8.14
N GLY A 6 -4.08 -5.16 -9.24
CA GLY A 6 -4.78 -4.04 -9.88
C GLY A 6 -5.00 -2.85 -8.95
N HIS A 7 -4.14 -2.71 -7.94
CA HIS A 7 -4.28 -1.75 -6.86
C HIS A 7 -2.94 -1.03 -6.68
N HIS A 8 -2.93 0.28 -6.95
CA HIS A 8 -1.72 1.08 -6.95
C HIS A 8 -1.75 2.05 -5.76
N PRO A 9 -0.82 1.93 -4.80
CA PRO A 9 -0.70 2.87 -3.71
C PRO A 9 0.03 4.14 -4.18
N ASP A 10 -0.36 5.28 -3.61
CA ASP A 10 0.41 6.51 -3.73
C ASP A 10 1.50 6.50 -2.65
N PHE A 11 2.75 6.81 -3.01
CA PHE A 11 3.83 6.89 -2.03
C PHE A 11 4.78 8.06 -2.27
N CYS A 12 5.33 8.58 -1.17
CA CYS A 12 6.31 9.66 -1.14
C CYS A 12 7.60 9.19 -0.48
N VAL A 13 8.76 9.50 -1.10
CA VAL A 13 10.07 9.10 -0.59
C VAL A 13 10.78 10.30 0.04
N HIS A 14 11.18 10.15 1.30
CA HIS A 14 11.85 11.17 2.11
C HIS A 14 13.18 10.65 2.66
N TYR A 15 14.28 10.81 1.92
CA TYR A 15 15.62 10.32 2.28
C TYR A 15 15.60 8.86 2.76
N ASN A 16 15.46 8.62 4.07
CA ASN A 16 15.41 7.30 4.70
C ASN A 16 13.99 6.85 5.15
N LYS A 17 12.94 7.52 4.68
CA LYS A 17 11.53 7.21 4.99
C LYS A 17 10.70 7.11 3.72
N ILE A 18 9.65 6.31 3.76
CA ILE A 18 8.66 6.21 2.68
C ILE A 18 7.28 6.29 3.33
N ASP A 19 6.46 7.22 2.86
CA ASP A 19 5.07 7.37 3.28
C ASP A 19 4.17 6.70 2.23
N PHE A 20 3.26 5.83 2.66
CA PHE A 20 2.30 5.15 1.80
C PHE A 20 0.87 5.64 2.09
N THR A 21 0.13 5.97 1.04
CA THR A 21 -1.31 6.23 1.07
C THR A 21 -1.99 5.20 0.19
N ILE A 22 -2.86 4.38 0.79
CA ILE A 22 -3.48 3.23 0.14
C ILE A 22 -4.99 3.36 0.27
N TRP A 23 -5.67 3.42 -0.86
CA TRP A 23 -7.13 3.48 -0.96
C TRP A 23 -7.58 3.12 -2.37
N THR A 24 -8.81 2.61 -2.50
CA THR A 24 -9.35 2.19 -3.80
C THR A 24 -10.08 3.35 -4.50
N HIS A 25 -9.42 3.95 -5.49
CA HIS A 25 -9.99 5.02 -6.33
C HIS A 25 -11.37 4.70 -6.92
N ALA A 26 -11.56 3.47 -7.40
CA ALA A 26 -12.78 3.04 -8.08
C ALA A 26 -14.04 3.14 -7.20
N ILE A 27 -13.91 3.03 -5.87
CA ILE A 27 -15.03 3.11 -4.93
C ILE A 27 -15.01 4.38 -4.07
N SER A 28 -14.06 5.30 -4.34
CA SER A 28 -13.89 6.51 -3.54
C SER A 28 -13.80 6.24 -2.03
N GLY A 29 -13.10 5.15 -1.65
CA GLY A 29 -13.08 4.67 -0.27
C GLY A 29 -12.15 3.48 -0.08
N LEU A 30 -12.28 2.82 1.07
CA LEU A 30 -11.48 1.65 1.43
C LEU A 30 -12.16 0.35 0.98
N HIS A 31 -11.37 -0.54 0.43
CA HIS A 31 -11.69 -1.89 0.00
C HIS A 31 -10.83 -2.89 0.77
N GLU A 32 -11.22 -4.16 0.80
CA GLU A 32 -10.46 -5.22 1.47
C GLU A 32 -9.00 -5.32 0.99
N ASN A 33 -8.77 -5.11 -0.31
CA ASN A 33 -7.42 -5.11 -0.89
C ASN A 33 -6.50 -4.03 -0.32
N ASP A 34 -7.04 -2.89 0.13
CA ASP A 34 -6.25 -1.84 0.79
C ASP A 34 -5.59 -2.37 2.07
N PHE A 35 -6.35 -3.15 2.85
CA PHE A 35 -5.87 -3.77 4.09
C PHE A 35 -4.90 -4.92 3.83
N ILE A 36 -5.13 -5.74 2.79
CA ILE A 36 -4.20 -6.80 2.37
C ILE A 36 -2.86 -6.20 1.95
N MET A 37 -2.90 -5.10 1.18
CA MET A 37 -1.69 -4.41 0.76
C MET A 37 -0.93 -3.80 1.95
N ALA A 38 -1.65 -3.17 2.89
CA ALA A 38 -1.04 -2.65 4.11
C ALA A 38 -0.38 -3.75 4.96
N ALA A 39 -1.02 -4.92 5.10
CA ALA A 39 -0.46 -6.05 5.84
C ALA A 39 0.84 -6.58 5.20
N ARG A 40 0.87 -6.72 3.87
CA ARG A 40 2.06 -7.14 3.13
C ARG A 40 3.22 -6.14 3.26
N ILE A 41 2.92 -4.84 3.28
CA ILE A 41 3.94 -3.82 3.53
C ILE A 41 4.49 -3.94 4.96
N ASN A 42 3.64 -4.17 5.95
CA ASN A 42 4.09 -4.39 7.33
C ASN A 42 4.99 -5.60 7.45
N GLU A 43 4.63 -6.74 6.84
CA GLU A 43 5.47 -7.95 6.83
C GLU A 43 6.86 -7.67 6.24
N LEU A 44 6.95 -6.94 5.13
CA LEU A 44 8.23 -6.56 4.51
C LEU A 44 9.07 -5.63 5.40
N MET A 45 8.44 -4.80 6.24
CA MET A 45 9.13 -3.91 7.16
C MET A 45 9.59 -4.63 8.43
N ASP A 46 8.91 -5.73 8.80
CA ASP A 46 9.20 -6.56 9.97
C ASP A 46 10.30 -7.61 9.74
N GLU A 47 10.81 -7.79 8.51
CA GLU A 47 11.95 -8.71 8.21
C GLU A 47 13.32 -8.21 8.76
N ARG A 48 13.35 -7.67 9.99
CA ARG A 48 14.58 -7.29 10.71
C ARG A 48 14.94 -8.25 11.82
#